data_AF-A0A9W4BI32-F1
#
_entry.id   AF-A0A9W4BI32-F1
#
_cell.length_a   1.000
_cell.length_b   1.000
_cell.length_c   1.000
_cell.angle_alpha   90.00
_cell.angle_beta   90.00
_cell.angle_gamma   90.00
#
_symmetry.space_group_name_H-M   'P 1'
#
loop_
_entity.id
_entity.type
_entity.pdbx_description
1 polymer ?
#
loop_
_entity_poly.entity_id
_entity_poly.type
_entity_poly.pdbx_seq_one_letter_code
_entity_poly.pdbx_strand_id
1 'polypeptide(L)'
;MAAEDPRRTAVVIVHGMGEKRPMETFEGFVRTALHPLDGKWDYQPRPAEITDTYEARRYVAPGPVDFFEYHWPFLMTAGKYAGVASTALRLFLRRPGNVPDALVGIWRRVWIVVLSALLLIPVLFVSGYALNSDVPAWIIGLTISAAVLVFWFGLYRMLARALVNKKTAPLVDSARYLDPAPPSYAARRAVRGGLVDLLRDVHEEGYTRIVVVAHGTGTYIAYDALTLFWAQFHKQGKASCITDFVTVGAPLVLADLLLTRPPLLNGMKTSDGALRRELFEELMRRGVVVGCQPESPFAATRWTNMWFPVTRGSRRGDWFGGELGPLFGAGIRDIAVSGNQPERLKPGSAHTEYFSHPDKDADGDVAWHLRRTLAL
;
A
#
# COMPACT_ATOMS: atom_id res chain seq x y z
N MET A 1 15.18 32.57 -24.90
CA MET A 1 13.79 32.21 -24.55
C MET A 1 13.39 31.05 -25.44
N ALA A 2 13.50 29.82 -24.94
CA ALA A 2 12.90 28.68 -25.63
C ALA A 2 11.38 28.87 -25.57
N ALA A 3 10.70 28.72 -26.71
CA ALA A 3 9.23 28.78 -26.76
C ALA A 3 8.66 27.79 -25.74
N GLU A 4 7.75 28.25 -24.87
CA GLU A 4 7.01 27.37 -23.96
C GLU A 4 6.28 26.32 -24.79
N ASP A 5 6.60 25.05 -24.56
CA ASP A 5 5.88 23.94 -25.17
C ASP A 5 4.45 23.92 -24.60
N PRO A 6 3.41 24.05 -25.43
CA PRO A 6 2.02 24.14 -25.00
C PRO A 6 1.48 22.85 -24.34
N ARG A 7 2.29 21.80 -24.14
CA ARG A 7 1.89 20.54 -23.50
C ARG A 7 2.82 20.08 -22.37
N ARG A 8 3.25 21.00 -21.51
CA ARG A 8 4.04 20.66 -20.32
C ARG A 8 3.27 19.77 -19.34
N THR A 9 3.84 18.61 -19.01
CA THR A 9 3.28 17.58 -18.13
C THR A 9 4.10 17.46 -16.85
N ALA A 10 3.43 17.50 -15.70
CA ALA A 10 4.04 17.19 -14.41
C ALA A 10 3.59 15.80 -13.94
N VAL A 11 4.54 14.97 -13.54
CA VAL A 11 4.27 13.64 -12.97
C VAL A 11 4.70 13.65 -11.50
N VAL A 12 3.75 13.68 -10.58
CA VAL A 12 3.99 13.73 -9.14
C VAL A 12 3.90 12.31 -8.57
N ILE A 13 5.00 11.78 -8.04
CA ILE A 13 5.02 10.49 -7.35
C ILE A 13 4.82 10.68 -5.84
N VAL A 14 4.03 9.78 -5.26
CA VAL A 14 3.83 9.63 -3.82
C VAL A 14 4.08 8.17 -3.45
N HIS A 15 5.24 7.88 -2.87
CA HIS A 15 5.65 6.51 -2.53
C HIS A 15 5.37 6.16 -1.06
N GLY A 16 5.50 4.88 -0.70
CA GLY A 16 5.39 4.40 0.68
C GLY A 16 6.64 4.69 1.54
N MET A 17 6.54 4.44 2.85
CA MET A 17 7.58 4.82 3.83
C MET A 17 8.86 3.96 3.77
N GLY A 18 8.83 2.83 3.06
CA GLY A 18 9.82 1.76 3.13
C GLY A 18 11.06 1.87 2.23
N GLU A 19 11.43 3.07 1.76
CA GLU A 19 12.66 3.24 0.95
C GLU A 19 13.92 2.88 1.74
N LYS A 20 14.89 2.20 1.13
CA LYS A 20 16.17 1.86 1.82
C LYS A 20 17.21 2.96 1.65
N ARG A 21 17.22 3.59 0.48
CA ARG A 21 18.07 4.72 0.14
C ARG A 21 17.17 5.85 -0.35
N PRO A 22 17.48 7.10 0.01
CA PRO A 22 16.81 8.25 -0.58
C PRO A 22 16.82 8.13 -2.11
N MET A 23 15.71 8.44 -2.75
CA MET A 23 15.54 8.44 -4.21
C MET A 23 15.48 7.06 -4.88
N GLU A 24 15.62 5.95 -4.16
CA GLU A 24 15.64 4.61 -4.78
C GLU A 24 14.33 4.31 -5.52
N THR A 25 13.16 4.62 -4.92
CA THR A 25 11.87 4.35 -5.56
C THR A 25 11.56 5.39 -6.62
N PHE A 26 11.87 6.67 -6.38
CA PHE A 26 11.65 7.72 -7.38
C PHE A 26 12.49 7.50 -8.64
N GLU A 27 13.79 7.23 -8.50
CA GLU A 27 14.66 6.95 -9.64
C GLU A 27 14.21 5.68 -10.37
N GLY A 28 13.88 4.62 -9.63
CA GLY A 28 13.30 3.40 -10.21
C GLY A 28 12.01 3.69 -10.98
N PHE A 29 11.13 4.52 -10.43
CA PHE A 29 9.89 4.92 -11.07
C PHE A 29 10.14 5.72 -12.34
N VAL A 30 10.98 6.75 -12.31
CA VAL A 30 11.30 7.58 -13.49
C VAL A 30 11.87 6.72 -14.61
N ARG A 31 12.76 5.78 -14.28
CA ARG A 31 13.28 4.81 -15.26
C ARG A 31 12.22 3.84 -15.78
N THR A 32 11.26 3.46 -14.95
CA THR A 32 10.14 2.60 -15.37
C THR A 32 9.18 3.38 -16.28
N ALA A 33 8.95 4.67 -15.99
CA ALA A 33 8.05 5.55 -16.73
C ALA A 33 8.61 6.03 -18.08
N LEU A 34 9.93 6.19 -18.20
CA LEU A 34 10.60 6.64 -19.42
C LEU A 34 11.06 5.47 -20.28
N HIS A 35 11.01 5.64 -21.60
CA HIS A 35 11.66 4.73 -22.54
C HIS A 35 13.19 5.00 -22.55
N PRO A 36 14.04 3.97 -22.44
CA PRO A 36 15.47 4.15 -22.58
C PRO A 36 15.83 4.48 -24.05
N LEU A 37 16.69 5.48 -24.24
CA LEU A 37 17.30 5.83 -25.53
C LEU A 37 18.69 5.19 -25.59
N ASP A 38 18.94 4.33 -26.57
CA ASP A 38 20.20 3.59 -26.72
C ASP A 38 20.65 2.85 -25.43
N GLY A 39 19.69 2.32 -24.68
CA GLY A 39 19.94 1.61 -23.42
C GLY A 39 20.27 2.51 -22.22
N LYS A 40 20.15 3.84 -22.37
CA LYS A 40 20.32 4.82 -21.30
C LYS A 40 19.01 5.55 -21.01
N TRP A 41 18.81 5.90 -19.74
CA TRP A 41 17.72 6.77 -19.34
C TRP A 41 18.24 8.19 -19.28
N ASP A 42 17.62 9.06 -20.06
CA ASP A 42 17.98 10.47 -20.08
C ASP A 42 17.01 11.24 -19.17
N TYR A 43 17.55 11.77 -18.09
CA TYR A 43 16.89 12.68 -17.16
C TYR A 43 17.95 13.44 -16.38
N GLN A 44 17.65 14.67 -15.99
CA GLN A 44 18.56 15.51 -15.23
C GLN A 44 17.92 15.93 -13.90
N PRO A 45 18.63 15.79 -12.77
CA PRO A 45 18.18 16.36 -11.52
C PRO A 45 18.19 17.89 -11.61
N ARG A 46 17.10 18.51 -11.21
CA ARG A 46 17.03 19.96 -11.01
C ARG A 46 16.51 20.26 -9.60
N PRO A 47 16.96 21.36 -8.98
CA PRO A 47 16.31 21.87 -7.78
C PRO A 47 14.82 22.09 -8.06
N ALA A 48 13.96 21.65 -7.15
CA ALA A 48 12.58 22.10 -7.14
C ALA A 48 12.56 23.43 -6.38
N GLU A 49 12.19 24.52 -7.04
CA GLU A 49 11.87 25.81 -6.39
C GLU A 49 10.42 25.81 -5.87
N ILE A 50 9.70 24.73 -6.12
CA ILE A 50 8.31 24.50 -5.76
C ILE A 50 8.25 24.05 -4.30
N THR A 51 7.52 24.79 -3.47
CA THR A 51 7.28 24.64 -2.02
C THR A 51 8.39 25.07 -1.05
N ASP A 52 7.98 25.58 0.12
CA ASP A 52 8.79 25.66 1.37
C ASP A 52 9.16 24.26 1.94
N THR A 53 8.78 23.18 1.26
CA THR A 53 9.20 21.81 1.55
C THR A 53 10.50 21.52 0.82
N TYR A 54 11.64 21.86 1.45
CA TYR A 54 13.01 21.63 0.96
C TYR A 54 13.35 20.17 0.54
N GLU A 55 12.44 19.23 0.71
CA GLU A 55 12.62 17.80 0.39
C GLU A 55 11.95 17.38 -0.92
N ALA A 56 11.18 18.24 -1.59
CA ALA A 56 10.66 17.92 -2.92
C ALA A 56 11.80 17.83 -3.94
N ARG A 57 11.80 16.76 -4.74
CA ARG A 57 12.85 16.49 -5.74
C ARG A 57 12.26 16.54 -7.14
N ARG A 58 13.01 17.07 -8.11
CA ARG A 58 12.58 17.19 -9.51
C ARG A 58 13.58 16.56 -10.46
N TYR A 59 13.11 15.69 -11.34
CA TYR A 59 13.84 15.21 -12.51
C TYR A 59 13.19 15.74 -13.78
N VAL A 60 14.02 16.21 -14.71
CA VAL A 60 13.58 16.73 -16.02
C VAL A 60 14.00 15.74 -17.09
N ALA A 61 13.04 15.22 -17.86
CA ALA A 61 13.30 14.32 -18.97
C ALA A 61 13.45 15.11 -20.30
N PRO A 62 14.07 14.52 -21.35
CA PRO A 62 14.04 15.08 -22.69
C PRO A 62 12.62 15.10 -23.22
N GLY A 63 12.01 16.28 -23.21
CA GLY A 63 10.60 16.49 -23.54
C GLY A 63 9.96 17.47 -22.56
N PRO A 64 8.68 17.80 -22.75
CA PRO A 64 7.98 18.74 -21.88
C PRO A 64 7.48 18.05 -20.60
N VAL A 65 8.28 17.15 -20.00
CA VAL A 65 7.88 16.33 -18.84
C VAL A 65 8.81 16.55 -17.65
N ASP A 66 8.21 16.92 -16.53
CA ASP A 66 8.88 17.08 -15.24
C ASP A 66 8.33 16.05 -14.23
N PHE A 67 9.22 15.34 -13.56
CA PHE A 67 8.87 14.40 -12.50
C PHE A 67 9.13 15.03 -11.14
N PHE A 68 8.20 14.87 -10.21
CA PHE A 68 8.26 15.39 -8.85
C PHE A 68 8.11 14.27 -7.85
N GLU A 69 8.92 14.26 -6.79
CA GLU A 69 8.73 13.39 -5.64
C GLU A 69 8.16 14.17 -4.47
N TYR A 70 7.06 13.68 -3.90
CA TYR A 70 6.60 14.12 -2.58
C TYR A 70 7.20 13.23 -1.48
N HIS A 71 8.37 13.64 -0.96
CA HIS A 71 9.01 12.96 0.15
C HIS A 71 8.38 13.40 1.49
N TRP A 72 7.59 12.53 2.10
CA TRP A 72 6.84 12.76 3.35
C TRP A 72 7.25 11.94 4.59
N PRO A 73 8.04 10.83 4.52
CA PRO A 73 8.30 9.96 5.68
C PRO A 73 8.79 10.68 6.95
N PHE A 74 9.51 11.79 6.81
CA PHE A 74 10.03 12.60 7.92
C PHE A 74 8.93 13.18 8.82
N LEU A 75 7.71 13.36 8.31
CA LEU A 75 6.56 13.86 9.07
C LEU A 75 5.94 12.80 9.99
N MET A 76 6.25 11.51 9.78
CA MET A 76 5.72 10.43 10.60
C MET A 76 6.51 10.25 11.88
N THR A 77 6.12 11.00 12.90
CA THR A 77 6.71 10.96 14.25
C THR A 77 6.08 9.91 15.17
N ALA A 78 4.90 9.36 14.81
CA ALA A 78 4.22 8.32 15.58
C ALA A 78 5.08 7.04 15.72
N GLY A 79 4.88 6.25 16.78
CA GLY A 79 5.66 5.03 17.01
C GLY A 79 5.68 4.08 15.80
N LYS A 80 6.84 3.45 15.52
CA LYS A 80 7.07 2.61 14.33
C LYS A 80 6.02 1.52 14.11
N TYR A 81 5.44 0.99 15.19
CA TYR A 81 4.46 -0.09 15.15
C TYR A 81 3.05 0.33 15.62
N ALA A 82 2.75 1.63 15.58
CA ALA A 82 1.43 2.15 15.92
C ALA A 82 0.34 1.45 15.07
N GLY A 83 -0.74 1.01 15.71
CA GLY A 83 -1.86 0.33 15.05
C GLY A 83 -1.56 -1.06 14.45
N VAL A 84 -0.32 -1.56 14.48
CA VAL A 84 0.06 -2.80 13.77
C VAL A 84 -0.61 -4.03 14.39
N ALA A 85 -0.56 -4.17 15.72
CA ALA A 85 -1.13 -5.33 16.40
C ALA A 85 -2.65 -5.44 16.19
N SER A 86 -3.38 -4.33 16.35
CA SER A 86 -4.82 -4.29 16.14
C SER A 86 -5.21 -4.56 14.68
N THR A 87 -4.44 -4.01 13.73
CA THR A 87 -4.63 -4.26 12.29
C THR A 87 -4.36 -5.72 11.93
N ALA A 88 -3.27 -6.30 12.43
CA ALA A 88 -2.94 -7.70 12.21
C ALA A 88 -4.00 -8.63 12.80
N LEU A 89 -4.44 -8.40 14.05
CA LEU A 89 -5.53 -9.16 14.67
C LEU A 89 -6.81 -9.03 13.84
N ARG A 90 -7.15 -7.84 13.35
CA ARG A 90 -8.34 -7.61 12.52
C ARG A 90 -8.26 -8.33 11.18
N LEU A 91 -7.07 -8.52 10.60
CA LEU A 91 -6.88 -9.25 9.35
C LEU A 91 -6.89 -10.78 9.55
N PHE A 92 -6.25 -11.25 10.62
CA PHE A 92 -6.00 -12.69 10.82
C PHE A 92 -7.03 -13.40 11.69
N LEU A 93 -7.72 -12.70 12.61
CA LEU A 93 -8.82 -13.26 13.40
C LEU A 93 -10.12 -13.23 12.59
N ARG A 94 -10.16 -14.07 11.56
CA ARG A 94 -11.27 -14.19 10.60
C ARG A 94 -11.50 -15.62 10.20
N ARG A 95 -12.74 -15.97 9.86
CA ARG A 95 -13.03 -17.24 9.17
C ARG A 95 -12.39 -17.23 7.77
N PRO A 96 -11.96 -18.38 7.23
CA PRO A 96 -11.27 -18.44 5.94
C PRO A 96 -12.04 -17.81 4.77
N GLY A 97 -13.38 -17.83 4.80
CA GLY A 97 -14.23 -17.21 3.79
C GLY A 97 -14.26 -15.66 3.82
N ASN A 98 -13.84 -15.03 4.92
CA ASN A 98 -13.82 -13.56 5.09
C ASN A 98 -12.44 -12.94 4.89
N VAL A 99 -11.41 -13.75 4.65
CA VAL A 99 -10.04 -13.27 4.46
C VAL A 99 -9.90 -12.82 3.01
N PRO A 100 -9.33 -11.64 2.74
CA PRO A 100 -9.03 -11.21 1.37
C PRO A 100 -8.23 -12.27 0.61
N ASP A 101 -8.56 -12.52 -0.65
CA ASP A 101 -8.02 -13.64 -1.42
C ASP A 101 -6.48 -13.66 -1.46
N ALA A 102 -5.86 -12.47 -1.53
CA ALA A 102 -4.41 -12.30 -1.50
C ALA A 102 -3.74 -12.74 -0.18
N LEU A 103 -4.49 -12.73 0.92
CA LEU A 103 -4.01 -13.07 2.27
C LEU A 103 -4.35 -14.48 2.72
N VAL A 104 -5.31 -15.17 2.06
CA VAL A 104 -5.77 -16.52 2.45
C VAL A 104 -4.62 -17.52 2.59
N GLY A 105 -3.64 -17.50 1.67
CA GLY A 105 -2.52 -18.43 1.72
C GLY A 105 -1.59 -18.21 2.93
N ILE A 106 -1.43 -16.96 3.37
CA ILE A 106 -0.64 -16.60 4.55
C ILE A 106 -1.44 -16.90 5.81
N TRP A 107 -2.71 -16.51 5.83
CA TRP A 107 -3.67 -16.79 6.88
C TRP A 107 -3.69 -18.29 7.22
N ARG A 108 -3.79 -19.15 6.20
CA ARG A 108 -3.74 -20.62 6.38
C ARG A 108 -2.44 -21.06 7.02
N ARG A 109 -1.29 -20.52 6.59
CA ARG A 109 0.01 -20.88 7.16
C ARG A 109 0.12 -20.45 8.62
N VAL A 110 -0.31 -19.24 8.94
CA VAL A 110 -0.31 -18.71 10.32
C VAL A 110 -1.18 -19.58 11.21
N TRP A 111 -2.41 -19.89 10.79
CA TRP A 111 -3.31 -20.73 11.58
C TRP A 111 -2.87 -22.19 11.67
N ILE A 112 -2.24 -22.76 10.64
CA ILE A 112 -1.61 -24.08 10.76
C ILE A 112 -0.53 -24.06 11.84
N VAL A 113 0.36 -23.07 11.85
CA VAL A 113 1.41 -22.97 12.88
C VAL A 113 0.79 -22.82 14.28
N VAL A 114 -0.23 -21.98 14.43
CA VAL A 114 -0.93 -21.78 15.71
C VAL A 114 -1.65 -23.06 16.16
N LEU A 115 -2.41 -23.72 15.29
CA LEU A 115 -3.16 -24.92 15.62
C LEU A 115 -2.24 -26.13 15.87
N SER A 116 -1.20 -26.33 15.06
CA SER A 116 -0.18 -27.36 15.29
C SER A 116 0.47 -27.20 16.66
N ALA A 117 0.70 -25.96 17.10
CA ALA A 117 1.25 -25.69 18.41
C ALA A 117 0.27 -25.94 19.56
N LEU A 118 -0.99 -25.54 19.38
CA LEU A 118 -2.05 -25.83 20.37
C LEU A 118 -2.27 -27.34 20.51
N LEU A 119 -2.11 -28.11 19.43
CA LEU A 119 -2.22 -29.57 19.44
C LEU A 119 -0.99 -30.28 20.03
N LEU A 120 0.18 -29.65 19.99
CA LEU A 120 1.40 -30.20 20.60
C LEU A 120 1.23 -30.36 22.13
N ILE A 121 0.51 -29.45 22.78
CA ILE A 121 0.29 -29.44 24.24
C ILE A 121 -0.40 -30.73 24.72
N PRO A 122 -1.60 -31.12 24.23
CA PRO A 122 -2.25 -32.36 24.63
C PRO A 122 -1.48 -33.60 24.18
N VAL A 123 -0.80 -33.57 23.03
CA VAL A 123 0.03 -34.70 22.58
C VAL A 123 1.16 -34.99 23.55
N LEU A 124 1.87 -33.96 24.02
CA LEU A 124 2.92 -34.10 25.03
C LEU A 124 2.35 -34.61 26.36
N PHE A 125 1.17 -34.13 26.76
CA PHE A 125 0.48 -34.57 27.97
C PHE A 125 0.08 -36.05 27.91
N VAL A 126 -0.59 -36.47 26.83
CA VAL A 126 -1.02 -37.86 26.63
C VAL A 126 0.18 -38.79 26.48
N SER A 127 1.23 -38.37 25.77
CA SER A 127 2.45 -39.17 25.62
C SER A 127 3.14 -39.39 26.97
N GLY A 128 3.23 -38.36 27.81
CA GLY A 128 3.78 -38.48 29.17
C GLY A 128 2.96 -39.41 30.06
N TYR A 129 1.63 -39.43 29.90
CA TYR A 129 0.75 -40.35 30.63
C TYR A 129 0.84 -41.80 30.11
N ALA A 130 0.86 -41.97 28.79
CA ALA A 130 0.86 -43.29 28.14
C ALA A 130 2.19 -44.04 28.28
N LEU A 131 3.30 -43.34 28.51
CA LEU A 131 4.62 -43.95 28.71
C LEU A 131 4.76 -44.68 30.07
N ASN A 132 3.70 -44.74 30.89
CA ASN A 132 3.61 -45.45 32.18
C ASN A 132 4.90 -45.36 33.02
N SER A 133 5.49 -44.17 33.00
CA SER A 133 6.76 -43.92 33.63
C SER A 133 6.52 -43.74 35.13
N ASP A 134 7.31 -44.42 35.97
CA ASP A 134 7.50 -44.15 37.41
C ASP A 134 8.03 -42.72 37.70
N VAL A 135 7.85 -41.81 36.74
CA VAL A 135 8.26 -40.42 36.73
C VAL A 135 7.18 -39.62 37.46
N PRO A 136 7.53 -38.93 38.55
CA PRO A 136 6.60 -38.07 39.26
C PRO A 136 5.92 -37.04 38.36
N ALA A 137 4.63 -36.80 38.59
CA ALA A 137 3.80 -35.87 37.80
C ALA A 137 4.39 -34.45 37.67
N TRP A 138 5.20 -34.00 38.64
CA TRP A 138 5.86 -32.69 38.59
C TRP A 138 6.93 -32.58 37.49
N ILE A 139 7.60 -33.69 37.13
CA ILE A 139 8.59 -33.74 36.03
C ILE A 139 7.88 -33.62 34.67
N ILE A 140 6.72 -34.28 34.54
CA ILE A 140 5.86 -34.16 33.36
C ILE A 140 5.33 -32.72 33.25
N GLY A 141 4.88 -32.12 34.36
CA GLY A 141 4.45 -30.72 34.39
C GLY A 141 5.56 -29.73 34.00
N LEU A 142 6.79 -29.94 34.49
CA LEU A 142 7.96 -29.11 34.14
C LEU A 142 8.34 -29.24 32.66
N THR A 143 8.37 -30.46 32.12
CA THR A 143 8.73 -30.69 30.71
C THR A 143 7.69 -30.09 29.75
N ILE A 144 6.40 -30.22 30.06
CA ILE A 144 5.32 -29.56 29.31
C ILE A 144 5.46 -28.04 29.43
N SER A 145 5.69 -27.52 30.63
CA SER A 145 5.88 -26.07 30.84
C SER A 145 7.07 -25.53 30.06
N ALA A 146 8.20 -26.26 30.05
CA ALA A 146 9.39 -25.90 29.28
C ALA A 146 9.11 -25.93 27.76
N ALA A 147 8.44 -26.97 27.26
CA ALA A 147 8.06 -27.06 25.85
C ALA A 147 7.13 -25.92 25.43
N VAL A 148 6.14 -25.59 26.27
CA VAL A 148 5.23 -24.45 26.08
C VAL A 148 5.99 -23.13 26.08
N LEU A 149 6.92 -22.92 27.02
CA LEU A 149 7.74 -21.70 27.06
C LEU A 149 8.64 -21.57 25.83
N VAL A 150 9.33 -22.64 25.41
CA VAL A 150 10.17 -22.64 24.20
C VAL A 150 9.32 -22.35 22.97
N PHE A 151 8.11 -22.93 22.89
CA PHE A 151 7.17 -22.64 21.82
C PHE A 151 6.76 -21.17 21.80
N TRP A 152 6.28 -20.62 22.92
CA TRP A 152 5.86 -19.22 23.01
C TRP A 152 7.01 -18.26 22.73
N PHE A 153 8.22 -18.58 23.20
CA PHE A 153 9.42 -17.82 22.89
C PHE A 153 9.77 -17.88 21.39
N GLY A 154 9.68 -19.06 20.78
CA GLY A 154 9.85 -19.24 19.34
C GLY A 154 8.82 -18.46 18.53
N LEU A 155 7.54 -18.48 18.94
CA LEU A 155 6.46 -17.71 18.35
C LEU A 155 6.70 -16.21 18.49
N TYR A 156 7.08 -15.74 19.69
CA TYR A 156 7.46 -14.36 19.94
C TYR A 156 8.58 -13.91 19.01
N ARG A 157 9.66 -14.69 18.90
CA ARG A 157 10.78 -14.40 18.00
C ARG A 157 10.36 -14.39 16.53
N MET A 158 9.47 -15.30 16.12
CA MET A 158 8.92 -15.33 14.77
C MET A 158 8.09 -14.07 14.47
N LEU A 159 7.21 -13.66 15.40
CA LEU A 159 6.40 -12.45 15.27
C LEU A 159 7.25 -11.19 15.27
N ALA A 160 8.26 -11.10 16.15
CA ALA A 160 9.23 -10.02 16.19
C ALA A 160 10.01 -9.91 14.87
N ARG A 161 10.46 -11.03 14.30
CA ARG A 161 11.09 -11.05 12.97
C ARG A 161 10.13 -10.66 11.87
N ALA A 162 8.86 -11.06 11.96
CA ALA A 162 7.83 -10.69 10.99
C ALA A 162 7.55 -9.19 11.03
N LEU A 163 7.62 -8.52 12.19
CA LEU A 163 7.44 -7.06 12.30
C LEU A 163 8.54 -6.24 11.60
N VAL A 164 9.73 -6.81 11.45
CA VAL A 164 10.90 -6.16 10.82
C VAL A 164 11.13 -6.67 9.38
N ASN A 165 10.27 -7.54 8.87
CA ASN A 165 10.45 -8.18 7.57
C ASN A 165 10.01 -7.26 6.41
N LYS A 166 10.76 -7.27 5.31
CA LYS A 166 10.40 -6.56 4.06
C LYS A 166 9.01 -6.95 3.54
N LYS A 167 8.59 -8.20 3.75
CA LYS A 167 7.29 -8.73 3.26
C LYS A 167 6.06 -8.12 3.94
N THR A 168 6.23 -7.57 5.13
CA THR A 168 5.16 -7.02 5.97
C THR A 168 5.28 -5.51 6.16
N ALA A 169 6.40 -4.90 5.71
CA ALA A 169 6.61 -3.46 5.77
C ALA A 169 5.44 -2.65 5.19
N PRO A 170 4.84 -2.99 4.03
CA PRO A 170 3.70 -2.23 3.52
C PRO A 170 2.47 -2.26 4.45
N LEU A 171 2.24 -3.38 5.14
CA LEU A 171 1.19 -3.48 6.16
C LEU A 171 1.50 -2.61 7.36
N VAL A 172 2.74 -2.64 7.84
CA VAL A 172 3.20 -1.86 9.00
C VAL A 172 3.04 -0.38 8.70
N ASP A 173 3.47 0.06 7.51
CA ASP A 173 3.40 1.45 7.08
C ASP A 173 1.95 1.92 6.94
N SER A 174 1.08 1.09 6.34
CA SER A 174 -0.35 1.39 6.21
C SER A 174 -1.04 1.46 7.58
N ALA A 175 -0.75 0.52 8.48
CA ALA A 175 -1.31 0.50 9.83
C ALA A 175 -0.84 1.71 10.66
N ARG A 176 0.45 2.06 10.55
CA ARG A 176 1.04 3.24 11.22
C ARG A 176 0.45 4.54 10.68
N TYR A 177 0.32 4.66 9.36
CA TYR A 177 -0.29 5.82 8.72
C TYR A 177 -1.75 5.98 9.16
N LEU A 178 -2.52 4.89 9.12
CA LEU A 178 -3.94 4.92 9.44
C LEU A 178 -4.25 4.87 10.93
N ASP A 179 -3.28 4.86 11.82
CA ASP A 179 -3.50 4.79 13.26
C ASP A 179 -4.31 6.01 13.79
N PRO A 180 -5.30 5.82 14.70
CA PRO A 180 -6.12 6.92 15.21
C PRO A 180 -5.49 7.73 16.35
N ALA A 181 -4.31 7.37 16.85
CA ALA A 181 -3.73 8.11 17.96
C ALA A 181 -3.47 9.58 17.56
N PRO A 182 -3.59 10.54 18.50
CA PRO A 182 -3.39 11.96 18.21
C PRO A 182 -2.08 12.29 17.46
N PRO A 183 -0.91 11.68 17.78
CA PRO A 183 0.32 11.92 17.02
C PRO A 183 0.21 11.48 15.55
N SER A 184 -0.42 10.33 15.30
CA SER A 184 -0.65 9.80 13.96
C SER A 184 -1.62 10.69 13.16
N TYR A 185 -2.62 11.28 13.82
CA TYR A 185 -3.55 12.22 13.20
C TYR A 185 -2.87 13.54 12.81
N ALA A 186 -2.07 14.12 13.71
CA ALA A 186 -1.30 15.34 13.42
C ALA A 186 -0.33 15.14 12.26
N ALA A 187 0.41 14.02 12.26
CA ALA A 187 1.30 13.62 11.17
C ALA A 187 0.54 13.50 9.84
N ARG A 188 -0.59 12.76 9.81
CA ARG A 188 -1.41 12.64 8.59
C ARG A 188 -1.92 13.98 8.07
N ARG A 189 -2.33 14.89 8.95
CA ARG A 189 -2.78 16.23 8.54
C ARG A 189 -1.65 17.00 7.86
N ALA A 190 -0.45 16.97 8.43
CA ALA A 190 0.73 17.62 7.86
C ALA A 190 1.10 17.00 6.49
N VAL A 191 1.13 15.68 6.41
CA VAL A 191 1.43 14.93 5.16
C VAL A 191 0.40 15.24 4.05
N ARG A 192 -0.90 15.29 4.37
CA ARG A 192 -1.92 15.64 3.39
C ARG A 192 -1.82 17.11 2.98
N GLY A 193 -1.55 18.01 3.92
CA GLY A 193 -1.36 19.44 3.66
C GLY A 193 -0.20 19.69 2.69
N GLY A 194 0.98 19.12 2.98
CA GLY A 194 2.16 19.31 2.14
C GLY A 194 1.97 18.78 0.71
N LEU A 195 1.24 17.68 0.49
CA LEU A 195 0.94 17.23 -0.87
C LEU A 195 -0.05 18.17 -1.58
N VAL A 196 -1.05 18.69 -0.88
CA VAL A 196 -1.98 19.68 -1.46
C VAL A 196 -1.23 20.96 -1.84
N ASP A 197 -0.29 21.41 -1.01
CA ASP A 197 0.55 22.57 -1.29
C ASP A 197 1.45 22.31 -2.51
N LEU A 198 2.12 21.15 -2.59
CA LEU A 198 2.89 20.75 -3.78
C LEU A 198 2.04 20.73 -5.06
N LEU A 199 0.84 20.16 -5.01
CA LEU A 199 -0.05 20.09 -6.17
C LEU A 199 -0.52 21.49 -6.61
N ARG A 200 -0.73 22.41 -5.66
CA ARG A 200 -1.08 23.81 -5.94
C ARG A 200 0.07 24.53 -6.63
N ASP A 201 1.27 24.43 -6.08
CA ASP A 201 2.43 25.12 -6.62
C ASP A 201 2.80 24.57 -8.01
N VAL A 202 2.72 23.25 -8.22
CA VAL A 202 2.82 22.64 -9.56
C VAL A 202 1.73 23.17 -10.48
N HIS A 203 0.48 23.28 -10.04
CA HIS A 203 -0.57 23.85 -10.87
C HIS A 203 -0.30 25.32 -11.25
N GLU A 204 0.30 26.11 -10.35
CA GLU A 204 0.63 27.51 -10.58
C GLU A 204 1.84 27.71 -11.51
N GLU A 205 2.76 26.74 -11.62
CA GLU A 205 3.86 26.73 -12.59
C GLU A 205 3.41 26.64 -14.07
N GLY A 206 2.12 26.45 -14.34
CA GLY A 206 1.57 26.47 -15.70
C GLY A 206 1.59 25.12 -16.44
N TYR A 207 1.71 23.99 -15.74
CA TYR A 207 1.55 22.68 -16.38
C TYR A 207 0.11 22.48 -16.85
N THR A 208 -0.03 22.04 -18.10
CA THR A 208 -1.34 21.77 -18.71
C THR A 208 -1.90 20.40 -18.30
N ARG A 209 -1.01 19.49 -17.90
CA ARG A 209 -1.34 18.12 -17.49
C ARG A 209 -0.57 17.75 -16.22
N ILE A 210 -1.29 17.36 -15.18
CA ILE A 210 -0.72 16.83 -13.95
C ILE A 210 -1.18 15.37 -13.81
N VAL A 211 -0.22 14.47 -13.63
CA VAL A 211 -0.44 13.05 -13.37
C VAL A 211 0.06 12.73 -11.97
N VAL A 212 -0.82 12.23 -11.11
CA VAL A 212 -0.45 11.83 -9.75
C VAL A 212 -0.28 10.31 -9.74
N VAL A 213 0.92 9.84 -9.43
CA VAL A 213 1.23 8.41 -9.29
C VAL A 213 1.47 8.09 -7.83
N ALA A 214 0.82 7.05 -7.32
CA ALA A 214 0.93 6.67 -5.93
C ALA A 214 1.23 5.18 -5.77
N HIS A 215 2.18 4.85 -4.89
CA HIS A 215 2.61 3.47 -4.63
C HIS A 215 2.53 3.13 -3.14
N GLY A 216 2.04 1.92 -2.83
CA GLY A 216 1.92 1.42 -1.46
C GLY A 216 1.12 2.39 -0.57
N THR A 217 1.62 2.71 0.63
CA THR A 217 0.95 3.66 1.55
C THR A 217 0.72 5.05 0.93
N GLY A 218 1.51 5.45 -0.07
CA GLY A 218 1.33 6.69 -0.81
C GLY A 218 -0.04 6.81 -1.48
N THR A 219 -0.72 5.69 -1.76
CA THR A 219 -2.06 5.71 -2.37
C THR A 219 -3.10 6.34 -1.46
N TYR A 220 -3.02 6.16 -0.14
CA TYR A 220 -3.92 6.86 0.80
C TYR A 220 -3.64 8.35 0.81
N ILE A 221 -2.36 8.74 0.82
CA ILE A 221 -1.93 10.13 0.86
C ILE A 221 -2.41 10.88 -0.38
N ALA A 222 -2.13 10.34 -1.57
CA ALA A 222 -2.54 10.93 -2.83
C ALA A 222 -4.06 10.99 -2.97
N TYR A 223 -4.77 9.90 -2.64
CA TYR A 223 -6.23 9.84 -2.67
C TYR A 223 -6.88 10.93 -1.80
N ASP A 224 -6.42 11.08 -0.56
CA ASP A 224 -6.93 12.09 0.36
C ASP A 224 -6.60 13.51 -0.11
N ALA A 225 -5.36 13.73 -0.58
CA ALA A 225 -4.91 15.03 -1.07
C ALA A 225 -5.69 15.46 -2.32
N LEU A 226 -5.96 14.57 -3.26
CA LEU A 226 -6.77 14.85 -4.45
C LEU A 226 -8.19 15.27 -4.09
N THR A 227 -8.79 14.62 -3.10
CA THR A 227 -10.13 14.97 -2.61
C THR A 227 -10.15 16.36 -1.98
N LEU A 228 -9.15 16.69 -1.17
CA LEU A 228 -9.02 18.01 -0.56
C LEU A 228 -8.70 19.11 -1.57
N PHE A 229 -7.77 18.84 -2.49
CA PHE A 229 -7.37 19.74 -3.56
C PHE A 229 -8.56 20.10 -4.45
N TRP A 230 -9.32 19.09 -4.90
CA TRP A 230 -10.53 19.29 -5.68
C TRP A 230 -11.58 20.14 -4.97
N ALA A 231 -11.82 19.89 -3.68
CA ALA A 231 -12.76 20.68 -2.89
C ALA A 231 -12.34 22.16 -2.75
N GLN A 232 -11.04 22.45 -2.70
CA GLN A 232 -10.51 23.81 -2.67
C GLN A 232 -10.66 24.50 -4.05
N PHE A 233 -10.33 23.79 -5.12
CA PHE A 233 -10.36 24.32 -6.48
C PHE A 233 -11.78 24.55 -7.01
N HIS A 234 -12.71 23.64 -6.71
CA HIS A 234 -14.13 23.82 -7.04
C HIS A 234 -14.72 25.07 -6.38
N LYS A 235 -14.34 25.38 -5.14
CA LYS A 235 -14.75 26.62 -4.47
C LYS A 235 -14.21 27.88 -5.14
N GLN A 236 -13.07 27.79 -5.82
CA GLN A 236 -12.43 28.91 -6.52
C GLN A 236 -12.88 29.02 -7.99
N GLY A 237 -13.68 28.08 -8.50
CA GLY A 237 -14.10 28.04 -9.91
C GLY A 237 -12.96 27.74 -10.90
N LYS A 238 -11.81 27.24 -10.41
CA LYS A 238 -10.66 26.87 -11.25
C LYS A 238 -10.81 25.44 -11.76
N ALA A 239 -10.49 25.21 -13.03
CA ALA A 239 -10.41 23.87 -13.58
C ALA A 239 -9.14 23.16 -13.08
N SER A 240 -9.28 21.90 -12.65
CA SER A 240 -8.13 21.09 -12.24
C SER A 240 -7.35 20.62 -13.47
N CYS A 241 -6.02 20.83 -13.48
CA CYS A 241 -5.12 20.23 -14.47
C CYS A 241 -4.74 18.77 -14.12
N ILE A 242 -5.28 18.22 -13.02
CA ILE A 242 -5.05 16.82 -12.66
C ILE A 242 -5.91 15.95 -13.57
N THR A 243 -5.22 15.24 -14.47
CA THR A 243 -5.86 14.46 -15.55
C THR A 243 -5.88 12.97 -15.25
N ASP A 244 -4.85 12.47 -14.59
CA ASP A 244 -4.66 11.05 -14.32
C ASP A 244 -4.26 10.82 -12.86
N PHE A 245 -4.85 9.80 -12.24
CA PHE A 245 -4.47 9.26 -10.93
C PHE A 245 -4.12 7.79 -11.11
N VAL A 246 -2.84 7.45 -10.93
CA VAL A 246 -2.32 6.10 -11.13
C VAL A 246 -1.93 5.49 -9.79
N THR A 247 -2.57 4.39 -9.40
CA THR A 247 -2.24 3.67 -8.17
C THR A 247 -1.52 2.37 -8.49
N VAL A 248 -0.43 2.07 -7.78
CA VAL A 248 0.38 0.87 -7.99
C VAL A 248 0.54 0.13 -6.66
N GLY A 249 0.15 -1.16 -6.63
CA GLY A 249 0.20 -1.98 -5.41
C GLY A 249 -0.61 -1.36 -4.26
N ALA A 250 -1.83 -0.93 -4.54
CA ALA A 250 -2.58 -0.06 -3.63
C ALA A 250 -3.20 -0.81 -2.43
N PRO A 251 -2.79 -0.55 -1.18
CA PRO A 251 -3.46 -1.08 0.03
C PRO A 251 -4.90 -0.55 0.19
N LEU A 252 -5.33 0.39 -0.66
CA LEU A 252 -6.73 0.83 -0.77
C LEU A 252 -7.70 -0.34 -0.98
N VAL A 253 -7.28 -1.48 -1.54
CA VAL A 253 -8.12 -2.69 -1.64
C VAL A 253 -8.57 -3.20 -0.26
N LEU A 254 -7.84 -2.86 0.81
CA LEU A 254 -8.16 -3.19 2.19
C LEU A 254 -8.84 -2.03 2.94
N ALA A 255 -9.31 -0.98 2.24
CA ALA A 255 -9.89 0.20 2.88
C ALA A 255 -11.15 -0.12 3.70
N ASP A 256 -11.95 -1.10 3.28
CA ASP A 256 -13.12 -1.62 4.01
C ASP A 256 -12.78 -2.37 5.31
N LEU A 257 -11.48 -2.53 5.62
CA LEU A 257 -10.95 -3.10 6.86
C LEU A 257 -10.15 -2.07 7.64
N LEU A 258 -9.30 -1.32 6.95
CA LEU A 258 -8.35 -0.39 7.54
C LEU A 258 -9.01 0.95 7.94
N LEU A 259 -9.96 1.45 7.15
CA LEU A 259 -10.69 2.69 7.44
C LEU A 259 -11.90 2.44 8.33
N THR A 260 -12.76 1.49 7.97
CA THR A 260 -14.03 1.20 8.69
C THR A 260 -13.78 0.57 10.06
N ARG A 261 -12.67 -0.16 10.21
CA ARG A 261 -12.23 -0.77 11.46
C ARG A 261 -13.34 -1.59 12.15
N PRO A 262 -13.89 -2.64 11.52
CA PRO A 262 -14.94 -3.47 12.11
C PRO A 262 -14.49 -4.11 13.43
N PRO A 263 -15.39 -4.40 14.39
CA PRO A 263 -15.03 -5.12 15.61
C PRO A 263 -14.29 -6.43 15.33
N LEU A 264 -13.25 -6.75 16.13
CA LEU A 264 -12.33 -7.87 15.86
C LEU A 264 -13.06 -9.21 15.70
N LEU A 265 -13.97 -9.54 16.63
CA LEU A 265 -14.68 -10.81 16.65
C LEU A 265 -15.71 -10.96 15.53
N ASN A 266 -16.13 -9.86 14.88
CA ASN A 266 -17.04 -9.94 13.75
C ASN A 266 -16.41 -10.66 12.56
N GLY A 267 -15.07 -10.66 12.44
CA GLY A 267 -14.35 -11.41 11.41
C GLY A 267 -14.67 -12.92 11.37
N MET A 268 -15.15 -13.48 12.49
CA MET A 268 -15.54 -14.88 12.60
C MET A 268 -17.00 -15.15 12.18
N LYS A 269 -17.83 -14.11 12.04
CA LYS A 269 -19.25 -14.22 11.69
C LYS A 269 -19.46 -14.40 10.19
N THR A 270 -20.58 -15.01 9.83
CA THR A 270 -20.93 -15.23 8.42
C THR A 270 -21.32 -13.96 7.67
N SER A 271 -21.77 -12.95 8.40
CA SER A 271 -22.20 -11.65 7.88
C SER A 271 -21.09 -10.61 7.71
N ASP A 272 -19.85 -10.90 8.12
CA ASP A 272 -18.75 -9.92 8.12
C ASP A 272 -18.51 -9.24 6.76
N GLY A 273 -18.56 -10.00 5.66
CA GLY A 273 -18.39 -9.43 4.33
C GLY A 273 -19.43 -8.37 4.01
N ALA A 274 -20.71 -8.67 4.29
CA ALA A 274 -21.81 -7.72 4.12
C ALA A 274 -21.67 -6.52 5.06
N LEU A 275 -21.33 -6.75 6.33
CA LEU A 275 -21.12 -5.68 7.31
C LEU A 275 -19.99 -4.73 6.89
N ARG A 276 -18.85 -5.24 6.42
CA ARG A 276 -17.73 -4.40 5.96
C ARG A 276 -18.13 -3.54 4.78
N ARG A 277 -18.89 -4.12 3.85
CA ARG A 277 -19.42 -3.40 2.70
C ARG A 277 -20.36 -2.28 3.13
N GLU A 278 -21.31 -2.58 4.02
CA GLU A 278 -22.25 -1.60 4.56
C GLU A 278 -21.54 -0.45 5.30
N LEU A 279 -20.57 -0.77 6.17
CA LEU A 279 -19.77 0.24 6.87
C LEU A 279 -19.00 1.14 5.90
N PHE A 280 -18.44 0.57 4.84
CA PHE A 280 -17.71 1.33 3.82
C PHE A 280 -18.65 2.22 3.00
N GLU A 281 -19.80 1.70 2.59
CA GLU A 281 -20.85 2.48 1.91
C GLU A 281 -21.39 3.61 2.79
N GLU A 282 -21.49 3.41 4.10
CA GLU A 282 -21.86 4.47 5.03
C GLU A 282 -20.81 5.59 5.09
N LEU A 283 -19.51 5.25 5.07
CA LEU A 283 -18.46 6.26 4.96
C LEU A 283 -18.56 7.06 3.66
N MET A 284 -18.92 6.39 2.57
CA MET A 284 -19.15 7.02 1.27
C MET A 284 -20.35 7.97 1.30
N ARG A 285 -21.49 7.52 1.85
CA ARG A 285 -22.70 8.35 2.00
C ARG A 285 -22.47 9.58 2.86
N ARG A 286 -21.62 9.48 3.89
CA ARG A 286 -21.24 10.60 4.76
C ARG A 286 -20.17 11.53 4.17
N GLY A 287 -19.66 11.23 2.97
CA GLY A 287 -18.59 12.01 2.34
C GLY A 287 -17.22 11.87 3.05
N VAL A 288 -17.04 10.84 3.89
CA VAL A 288 -15.74 10.56 4.52
C VAL A 288 -14.78 9.91 3.54
N VAL A 289 -15.33 9.11 2.63
CA VAL A 289 -14.63 8.46 1.51
C VAL A 289 -15.36 8.86 0.23
N VAL A 290 -14.60 9.07 -0.83
CA VAL A 290 -15.09 9.50 -2.15
C VAL A 290 -14.69 8.47 -3.22
N GLY A 291 -15.65 7.95 -3.96
CA GLY A 291 -15.39 7.04 -5.09
C GLY A 291 -15.55 7.76 -6.43
N CYS A 292 -15.58 6.99 -7.52
CA CYS A 292 -15.88 7.46 -8.87
C CYS A 292 -17.38 7.76 -9.03
N GLN A 293 -17.84 8.84 -8.41
CA GLN A 293 -19.21 9.36 -8.53
C GLN A 293 -19.21 10.67 -9.34
N PRO A 294 -20.32 11.07 -10.00
CA PRO A 294 -20.36 12.27 -10.85
C PRO A 294 -19.85 13.56 -10.17
N GLU A 295 -20.13 13.74 -8.88
CA GLU A 295 -19.70 14.91 -8.08
C GLU A 295 -18.39 14.66 -7.31
N SER A 296 -17.46 13.90 -7.91
CA SER A 296 -16.17 13.58 -7.30
C SER A 296 -14.98 14.06 -8.15
N PRO A 297 -13.80 14.28 -7.53
CA PRO A 297 -12.55 14.46 -8.28
C PRO A 297 -12.28 13.36 -9.30
N PHE A 298 -12.72 12.14 -8.99
CA PHE A 298 -12.46 10.95 -9.79
C PHE A 298 -13.45 10.78 -10.96
N ALA A 299 -14.43 11.66 -11.12
CA ALA A 299 -15.19 11.77 -12.37
C ALA A 299 -14.43 12.59 -13.43
N ALA A 300 -13.66 13.59 -13.00
CA ALA A 300 -12.83 14.42 -13.88
C ALA A 300 -11.41 13.88 -14.07
N THR A 301 -10.98 12.93 -13.22
CA THR A 301 -9.65 12.33 -13.23
C THR A 301 -9.71 10.88 -13.68
N ARG A 302 -8.86 10.48 -14.63
CA ARG A 302 -8.73 9.09 -15.05
C ARG A 302 -8.00 8.27 -13.98
N TRP A 303 -8.74 7.45 -13.24
CA TRP A 303 -8.14 6.58 -12.23
C TRP A 303 -7.73 5.24 -12.84
N THR A 304 -6.43 4.95 -12.89
CA THR A 304 -5.88 3.64 -13.27
C THR A 304 -5.23 2.97 -12.08
N ASN A 305 -5.50 1.68 -11.85
CA ASN A 305 -4.90 0.89 -10.78
C ASN A 305 -4.14 -0.31 -11.34
N MET A 306 -2.95 -0.58 -10.81
CA MET A 306 -2.08 -1.69 -11.24
C MET A 306 -1.61 -2.50 -10.04
N TRP A 307 -1.65 -3.83 -10.14
CA TRP A 307 -1.10 -4.70 -9.09
C TRP A 307 -0.58 -6.04 -9.61
N PHE A 308 0.28 -6.70 -8.82
CA PHE A 308 0.70 -8.08 -9.04
C PHE A 308 -0.30 -9.06 -8.39
N PRO A 309 -1.10 -9.80 -9.18
CA PRO A 309 -2.18 -10.61 -8.64
C PRO A 309 -1.68 -11.80 -7.82
N VAL A 310 -2.41 -12.11 -6.74
CA VAL A 310 -2.23 -13.32 -5.94
C VAL A 310 -3.42 -14.24 -6.18
N THR A 311 -3.18 -15.44 -6.70
CA THR A 311 -4.22 -16.47 -6.77
C THR A 311 -4.66 -16.86 -5.36
N ARG A 312 -5.97 -16.98 -5.10
CA ARG A 312 -6.51 -17.35 -3.80
C ARG A 312 -5.84 -18.62 -3.24
N GLY A 313 -5.33 -18.53 -2.01
CA GLY A 313 -4.62 -19.63 -1.34
C GLY A 313 -3.14 -19.79 -1.73
N SER A 314 -2.65 -19.06 -2.73
CA SER A 314 -1.23 -18.86 -3.00
C SER A 314 -0.62 -17.90 -1.99
N ARG A 315 0.72 -17.85 -1.96
CA ARG A 315 1.49 -16.83 -1.24
C ARG A 315 2.34 -15.98 -2.19
N ARG A 316 2.30 -16.24 -3.50
CA ARG A 316 3.09 -15.59 -4.54
C ARG A 316 2.30 -14.43 -5.13
N GLY A 317 2.94 -13.25 -5.26
CA GLY A 317 2.28 -12.01 -5.66
C GLY A 317 2.36 -10.92 -4.59
N ASP A 318 1.70 -9.80 -4.88
CA ASP A 318 1.53 -8.67 -3.96
C ASP A 318 0.35 -8.92 -3.01
N TRP A 319 0.64 -8.96 -1.71
CA TRP A 319 -0.36 -9.23 -0.68
C TRP A 319 -1.25 -8.04 -0.35
N PHE A 320 -0.88 -6.85 -0.83
CA PHE A 320 -1.52 -5.58 -0.47
C PHE A 320 -2.20 -4.91 -1.66
N GLY A 321 -1.89 -5.33 -2.89
CA GLY A 321 -2.56 -4.86 -4.10
C GLY A 321 -3.77 -5.73 -4.48
N GLY A 322 -4.70 -5.13 -5.21
CA GLY A 322 -5.87 -5.79 -5.75
C GLY A 322 -6.77 -4.81 -6.51
N GLU A 323 -7.91 -5.30 -6.99
CA GLU A 323 -8.92 -4.50 -7.69
C GLU A 323 -9.53 -3.44 -6.76
N LEU A 324 -9.58 -2.18 -7.22
CA LEU A 324 -10.17 -1.08 -6.46
C LEU A 324 -11.62 -0.80 -6.85
N GLY A 325 -12.01 -1.14 -8.08
CA GLY A 325 -13.35 -0.94 -8.62
C GLY A 325 -14.49 -1.44 -7.72
N PRO A 326 -14.38 -2.63 -7.08
CA PRO A 326 -15.41 -3.10 -6.16
C PRO A 326 -15.69 -2.12 -5.01
N LEU A 327 -14.67 -1.47 -4.43
CA LEU A 327 -14.84 -0.51 -3.32
C LEU A 327 -15.16 0.89 -3.80
N PHE A 328 -14.42 1.41 -4.77
CA PHE A 328 -14.43 2.83 -5.13
C PHE A 328 -15.27 3.15 -6.38
N GLY A 329 -15.75 2.15 -7.11
CA GLY A 329 -16.68 2.31 -8.24
C GLY A 329 -16.07 1.90 -9.58
N ALA A 330 -16.94 1.62 -10.55
CA ALA A 330 -16.58 1.06 -11.87
C ALA A 330 -15.81 2.03 -12.79
N GLY A 331 -15.62 3.30 -12.39
CA GLY A 331 -14.83 4.27 -13.15
C GLY A 331 -13.31 4.03 -13.09
N ILE A 332 -12.85 3.10 -12.25
CA ILE A 332 -11.43 2.76 -12.12
C ILE A 332 -11.04 1.74 -13.18
N ARG A 333 -9.97 2.04 -13.91
CA ARG A 333 -9.32 1.09 -14.81
C ARG A 333 -8.36 0.19 -14.03
N ASP A 334 -8.85 -0.95 -13.57
CA ASP A 334 -8.06 -1.98 -12.89
C ASP A 334 -7.24 -2.83 -13.89
N ILE A 335 -5.93 -2.95 -13.67
CA ILE A 335 -4.97 -3.69 -14.50
C ILE A 335 -4.21 -4.71 -13.64
N ALA A 336 -4.52 -5.99 -13.81
CA ALA A 336 -3.76 -7.08 -13.23
C ALA A 336 -2.49 -7.33 -14.05
N VAL A 337 -1.31 -7.02 -13.47
CA VAL A 337 -0.03 -7.12 -14.17
C VAL A 337 0.46 -8.58 -14.22
N SER A 338 0.55 -9.15 -15.42
CA SER A 338 0.87 -10.56 -15.68
C SER A 338 2.33 -10.83 -16.05
N GLY A 339 3.09 -9.80 -16.42
CA GLY A 339 4.53 -9.82 -16.75
C GLY A 339 5.45 -9.85 -15.52
N ASN A 340 6.61 -9.21 -15.59
CA ASN A 340 7.67 -9.09 -14.58
C ASN A 340 7.99 -10.40 -13.86
N GLN A 341 8.07 -11.51 -14.60
CA GLN A 341 8.47 -12.79 -14.05
C GLN A 341 10.01 -12.92 -14.01
N PRO A 342 10.57 -13.57 -12.97
CA PRO A 342 9.87 -14.21 -11.83
C PRO A 342 9.51 -13.27 -10.66
N GLU A 343 9.84 -11.98 -10.73
CA GLU A 343 9.84 -11.08 -9.56
C GLU A 343 8.45 -10.80 -9.01
N ARG A 344 7.44 -10.64 -9.88
CA ARG A 344 6.05 -10.48 -9.43
C ARG A 344 5.52 -11.69 -8.64
N LEU A 345 6.14 -12.87 -8.77
CA LEU A 345 5.74 -14.08 -8.06
C LEU A 345 6.46 -14.22 -6.71
N LYS A 346 7.37 -13.31 -6.35
CA LYS A 346 8.05 -13.32 -5.06
C LYS A 346 7.01 -13.15 -3.93
N PRO A 347 6.99 -14.03 -2.92
CA PRO A 347 5.92 -14.04 -1.92
C PRO A 347 6.00 -12.84 -0.97
N GLY A 348 5.08 -11.89 -1.14
CA GLY A 348 4.94 -10.66 -0.35
C GLY A 348 5.92 -9.56 -0.74
N SER A 349 7.16 -9.91 -1.07
CA SER A 349 8.15 -8.93 -1.54
C SER A 349 7.92 -8.47 -2.98
N ALA A 350 7.03 -9.09 -3.76
CA ALA A 350 6.62 -8.58 -5.07
C ALA A 350 6.14 -7.11 -5.00
N HIS A 351 5.56 -6.71 -3.87
CA HIS A 351 5.12 -5.33 -3.62
C HIS A 351 6.24 -4.28 -3.79
N THR A 352 7.51 -4.66 -3.56
CA THR A 352 8.65 -3.74 -3.67
C THR A 352 9.35 -3.83 -5.03
N GLU A 353 8.81 -4.59 -5.99
CA GLU A 353 9.50 -4.90 -7.25
C GLU A 353 8.93 -4.12 -8.45
N TYR A 354 7.85 -3.35 -8.27
CA TYR A 354 7.16 -2.63 -9.37
C TYR A 354 8.09 -1.74 -10.19
N PHE A 355 9.06 -1.09 -9.54
CA PHE A 355 9.98 -0.14 -10.16
C PHE A 355 11.45 -0.59 -10.12
N SER A 356 11.71 -1.85 -9.72
CA SER A 356 13.07 -2.38 -9.58
C SER A 356 13.68 -2.88 -10.88
N HIS A 357 12.85 -3.07 -11.92
CA HIS A 357 13.22 -3.67 -13.20
C HIS A 357 12.74 -2.82 -14.38
N PRO A 358 13.22 -1.56 -14.52
CA PRO A 358 12.76 -0.63 -15.56
C PRO A 358 13.13 -1.06 -17.00
N ASP A 359 14.05 -2.01 -17.11
CA ASP A 359 14.49 -2.67 -18.35
C ASP A 359 13.50 -3.72 -18.88
N LYS A 360 12.60 -4.23 -18.03
CA LYS A 360 11.55 -5.18 -18.42
C LYS A 360 10.32 -4.44 -18.93
N ASP A 361 10.20 -4.34 -20.26
CA ASP A 361 9.12 -3.63 -20.98
C ASP A 361 8.39 -4.52 -22.01
N ALA A 362 8.37 -5.84 -21.77
CA ALA A 362 7.57 -6.73 -22.61
C ALA A 362 6.07 -6.52 -22.35
N ASP A 363 5.23 -6.99 -23.29
CA ASP A 363 3.78 -6.95 -23.11
C ASP A 363 3.37 -7.61 -21.78
N GLY A 364 2.57 -6.90 -21.00
CA GLY A 364 2.16 -7.31 -19.66
C GLY A 364 3.12 -6.93 -18.52
N ASP A 365 4.29 -6.35 -18.79
CA ASP A 365 5.18 -5.81 -17.75
C ASP A 365 4.65 -4.48 -17.17
N VAL A 366 5.04 -4.14 -15.94
CA VAL A 366 4.69 -2.88 -15.27
C VAL A 366 5.16 -1.69 -16.09
N ALA A 367 6.40 -1.73 -16.64
CA ALA A 367 6.91 -0.64 -17.46
C ALA A 367 6.02 -0.41 -18.69
N TRP A 368 5.60 -1.49 -19.35
CA TRP A 368 4.72 -1.42 -20.51
C TRP A 368 3.37 -0.79 -20.18
N HIS A 369 2.73 -1.25 -19.10
CA HIS A 369 1.45 -0.68 -18.64
C HIS A 369 1.58 0.77 -18.18
N LEU A 370 2.66 1.09 -17.46
CA LEU A 370 2.92 2.42 -16.92
C LEU A 370 3.17 3.41 -18.05
N ARG A 371 4.08 3.11 -18.97
CA ARG A 371 4.40 3.94 -20.15
C ARG A 371 3.16 4.23 -20.99
N ARG A 372 2.32 3.21 -21.23
CA ARG A 372 1.06 3.38 -21.96
C ARG A 372 0.02 4.22 -21.21
N THR A 373 0.00 4.14 -19.89
CA THR A 373 -0.92 4.93 -19.06
C THR A 373 -0.48 6.38 -18.96
N LEU A 374 0.81 6.63 -18.77
CA LEU A 374 1.36 7.98 -18.70
C LEU A 374 1.38 8.65 -20.09
N ALA A 375 1.65 7.89 -21.16
CA ALA A 375 1.74 8.37 -22.54
C ALA A 375 2.65 9.61 -22.66
N LEU A 376 3.88 9.45 -22.16
CA LEU A 376 4.92 10.50 -22.12
C LEU A 376 5.78 10.50 -23.37
#